data_AF-A0A068RY13-F1
#
_entry.id   AF-A0A068RY13-F1
#
_cell.length_a   1.000
_cell.length_b   1.000
_cell.length_c   1.000
_cell.angle_alpha   90.00
_cell.angle_beta   90.00
_cell.angle_gamma   90.00
#
_symmetry.space_group_name_H-M   'P 1'
#
loop_
_entity.id
_entity.type
_entity.pdbx_description
1 polymer ?
#
loop_
_entity_poly.entity_id
_entity_poly.type
_entity_poly.pdbx_seq_one_letter_code
_entity_poly.pdbx_strand_id
1 'polypeptide(L)'
;MLLAHRIGCPSRILSVAHYSTKQIPKKAAGAFTSNKYITQPVADTIANKTLVYIGPFAETMQRYKMVASLFGACGLCAVPALLSTGQPSIVSVVLAGTSAMAPALFIHWYTRNVATKLIVYDDVKTVEQQRRRPREINAGKWIGIETSSLLGRLRENNMWLSDLTTTHGDKVITWQSSKRRYVFERAVMEADPYLQGLDQCISRKKSHVKDSK
;
A
#
# COMPACT_ATOMS: atom_id res chain seq x y z
N MET A 1 49.07 35.45 -26.65
CA MET A 1 48.85 34.58 -27.82
C MET A 1 47.83 33.52 -27.39
N LEU A 2 46.57 33.75 -27.74
CA LEU A 2 45.39 32.96 -27.37
C LEU A 2 45.14 31.91 -28.46
N LEU A 3 44.91 30.66 -28.09
CA LEU A 3 44.25 29.69 -28.98
C LEU A 3 43.11 29.01 -28.23
N ALA A 4 41.91 29.40 -28.65
CA ALA A 4 40.64 28.87 -28.20
C ALA A 4 40.38 27.53 -28.89
N HIS A 5 40.14 26.47 -28.11
CA HIS A 5 39.49 25.27 -28.59
C HIS A 5 38.03 25.28 -28.14
N ARG A 6 37.15 25.57 -29.10
CA ARG A 6 35.70 25.35 -29.00
C ARG A 6 35.44 23.85 -28.90
N ILE A 7 34.79 23.40 -27.84
CA ILE A 7 34.06 22.13 -27.84
C ILE A 7 32.59 22.47 -27.57
N GLY A 8 31.78 22.17 -28.58
CA GLY A 8 30.35 22.44 -28.61
C GLY A 8 29.60 21.70 -27.51
N CYS A 9 28.75 22.44 -26.83
CA CYS A 9 27.78 21.93 -25.88
C CYS A 9 26.51 21.55 -26.67
N PRO A 10 26.09 20.27 -26.74
CA PRO A 10 24.73 19.97 -27.14
C PRO A 10 23.84 20.10 -25.90
N SER A 11 23.37 21.32 -25.65
CA SER A 11 22.30 21.63 -24.70
C SER A 11 21.00 20.95 -25.15
N ARG A 12 20.83 19.65 -24.87
CA ARG A 12 19.49 19.04 -24.87
C ARG A 12 18.81 19.44 -23.57
N ILE A 13 18.13 20.58 -23.64
CA ILE A 13 17.11 21.00 -22.69
C ILE A 13 16.03 19.91 -22.73
N LEU A 14 16.11 18.95 -21.81
CA LEU A 14 14.97 18.13 -21.44
C LEU A 14 13.98 19.08 -20.79
N SER A 15 12.97 19.46 -21.59
CA SER A 15 11.77 20.14 -21.15
C SER A 15 11.28 19.48 -19.87
N VAL A 16 11.44 20.19 -18.76
CA VAL A 16 10.71 19.93 -17.52
C VAL A 16 9.26 20.27 -17.85
N ALA A 17 8.55 19.26 -18.37
CA ALA A 17 7.14 19.35 -18.67
C ALA A 17 6.39 19.62 -17.37
N HIS A 18 6.15 20.90 -17.10
CA HIS A 18 4.96 21.43 -16.45
C HIS A 18 4.52 20.63 -15.23
N TYR A 19 5.28 20.75 -14.15
CA TYR A 19 4.74 20.52 -12.81
C TYR A 19 3.71 21.61 -12.52
N SER A 20 2.50 21.38 -13.02
CA SER A 20 1.34 22.14 -12.62
C SER A 20 1.13 21.87 -11.14
N THR A 21 1.46 22.86 -10.32
CA THR A 21 0.97 23.09 -8.95
C THR A 21 -0.55 23.34 -8.94
N LYS A 22 -1.31 22.61 -9.78
CA LYS A 22 -2.77 22.58 -9.75
C LYS A 22 -3.20 21.73 -8.56
N GLN A 23 -3.40 22.44 -7.46
CA GLN A 23 -4.41 22.16 -6.44
C GLN A 23 -4.50 20.69 -6.02
N ILE A 24 -3.82 20.36 -4.92
CA ILE A 24 -4.24 19.27 -4.03
C ILE A 24 -5.74 19.48 -3.80
N PRO A 25 -6.64 18.59 -4.29
CA PRO A 25 -8.04 18.78 -4.00
C PRO A 25 -8.23 18.53 -2.51
N LYS A 26 -8.49 19.60 -1.75
CA LYS A 26 -9.02 19.58 -0.39
C LYS A 26 -10.49 19.08 -0.39
N LYS A 27 -10.73 17.95 -1.04
CA LYS A 27 -11.98 17.17 -1.07
C LYS A 27 -11.61 15.69 -1.11
N ALA A 28 -10.85 15.22 -0.13
CA ALA A 28 -10.68 13.79 0.16
C ALA A 28 -11.67 13.30 1.24
N ALA A 29 -12.59 14.16 1.68
CA ALA A 29 -13.69 13.84 2.57
C ALA A 29 -14.93 14.58 2.06
N GLY A 30 -15.70 13.96 1.18
CA GLY A 30 -16.89 14.57 0.61
C GLY A 30 -17.58 13.63 -0.36
N ALA A 31 -18.71 13.08 0.09
CA ALA A 31 -19.58 12.11 -0.57
C ALA A 31 -18.94 10.72 -0.77
N PHE A 32 -19.54 9.72 -0.13
CA PHE A 32 -19.41 8.29 -0.41
C PHE A 32 -18.95 8.06 -1.85
N THR A 33 -17.72 7.56 -2.02
CA THR A 33 -17.33 6.96 -3.29
C THR A 33 -18.23 5.74 -3.46
N SER A 34 -19.29 5.87 -4.26
CA SER A 34 -20.08 4.73 -4.70
C SER A 34 -19.12 3.72 -5.31
N ASN A 35 -19.35 2.45 -5.00
CA ASN A 35 -18.52 1.31 -5.37
C ASN A 35 -17.96 1.47 -6.79
N LYS A 36 -16.66 1.83 -6.90
CA LYS A 36 -15.97 1.86 -8.18
C LYS A 36 -15.83 0.42 -8.63
N TYR A 37 -16.73 0.00 -9.53
CA TYR A 37 -16.69 -1.27 -10.24
C TYR A 37 -15.25 -1.49 -10.75
N ILE A 38 -14.52 -2.44 -10.15
CA ILE A 38 -13.34 -3.01 -10.79
C ILE A 38 -13.87 -4.13 -11.68
N THR A 39 -14.45 -3.78 -12.83
CA THR A 39 -14.61 -4.70 -13.95
C THR A 39 -13.23 -4.91 -14.57
N GLN A 40 -12.39 -5.69 -13.90
CA GLN A 40 -11.37 -6.44 -14.62
C GLN A 40 -12.03 -7.75 -15.03
N PRO A 41 -12.27 -7.99 -16.34
CA PRO A 41 -12.75 -9.27 -16.81
C PRO A 41 -11.58 -10.26 -16.75
N VAL A 42 -11.32 -10.79 -15.55
CA VAL A 42 -10.55 -12.01 -15.40
C VAL A 42 -11.60 -13.11 -15.28
N ALA A 43 -11.82 -13.81 -16.38
CA ALA A 43 -12.43 -15.12 -16.34
C ALA A 43 -11.69 -15.95 -15.29
N ASP A 44 -12.37 -16.29 -14.20
CA ASP A 44 -12.48 -17.66 -13.69
C ASP A 44 -13.11 -17.65 -12.29
N THR A 45 -14.27 -18.32 -12.19
CA THR A 45 -15.02 -18.68 -10.97
C THR A 45 -15.70 -17.55 -10.17
N ILE A 46 -16.92 -17.25 -10.61
CA ILE A 46 -18.12 -16.72 -9.92
C ILE A 46 -17.99 -16.59 -8.38
N ALA A 47 -17.27 -15.58 -7.92
CA ALA A 47 -17.41 -15.04 -6.57
C ALA A 47 -17.52 -13.53 -6.70
N ASN A 48 -18.68 -12.98 -6.35
CA ASN A 48 -18.89 -11.54 -6.36
C ASN A 48 -17.88 -10.91 -5.38
N LYS A 49 -17.05 -9.99 -5.89
CA LYS A 49 -16.05 -9.27 -5.10
C LYS A 49 -16.49 -7.82 -4.95
N THR A 50 -16.64 -7.37 -3.71
CA THR A 50 -16.97 -5.99 -3.40
C THR A 50 -15.78 -5.32 -2.71
N LEU A 51 -15.34 -4.19 -3.25
CA LEU A 51 -14.28 -3.36 -2.66
C LEU A 51 -14.90 -2.47 -1.57
N VAL A 52 -14.42 -2.62 -0.34
CA VAL A 52 -15.01 -1.95 0.83
C VAL A 52 -14.07 -0.92 1.45
N TYR A 53 -12.75 -1.14 1.37
CA TYR A 53 -11.75 -0.20 1.86
C TYR A 53 -10.74 0.12 0.77
N ILE A 54 -10.35 1.39 0.71
CA ILE A 54 -9.20 1.87 -0.07
C ILE A 54 -8.33 2.67 0.89
N GLY A 55 -7.06 2.26 1.03
CA GLY A 55 -6.08 2.99 1.81
C GLY A 55 -5.82 4.36 1.16
N PRO A 56 -5.87 5.47 1.91
CA PRO A 56 -5.75 6.82 1.35
C PRO A 56 -4.37 7.08 0.71
N PHE A 57 -3.37 6.29 1.09
CA PHE A 57 -2.02 6.35 0.54
C PHE A 57 -1.66 5.17 -0.38
N ALA A 58 -2.63 4.37 -0.82
CA ALA A 58 -2.33 3.16 -1.60
C ALA A 58 -1.57 3.49 -2.91
N GLU A 59 -2.03 4.49 -3.66
CA GLU A 59 -1.41 4.87 -4.93
C GLU A 59 -0.06 5.58 -4.75
N THR A 60 0.04 6.49 -3.77
CA THR A 60 1.28 7.19 -3.47
C THR A 60 2.35 6.22 -2.95
N MET A 61 1.96 5.26 -2.10
CA MET A 61 2.83 4.21 -1.59
C MET A 61 3.41 3.33 -2.71
N GLN A 62 2.61 3.00 -3.72
CA GLN A 62 3.10 2.24 -4.87
C GLN A 62 4.16 3.03 -5.66
N ARG A 63 3.91 4.32 -5.92
CA ARG A 63 4.87 5.21 -6.59
C ARG A 63 6.17 5.35 -5.79
N TYR A 64 6.07 5.54 -4.46
CA TYR A 64 7.26 5.62 -3.60
C TYR A 64 8.09 4.34 -3.63
N LYS A 65 7.45 3.17 -3.59
CA LYS A 65 8.16 1.89 -3.69
C LYS A 65 8.84 1.68 -5.03
N MET A 66 8.17 2.08 -6.12
CA MET A 66 8.76 2.01 -7.46
C MET A 66 10.00 2.90 -7.56
N VAL A 67 9.90 4.16 -7.15
CA VAL A 67 11.03 5.11 -7.16
C VAL A 67 12.17 4.63 -6.26
N ALA A 68 11.86 4.20 -5.03
CA ALA A 68 12.88 3.70 -4.12
C ALA A 68 13.56 2.43 -4.66
N SER A 69 12.82 1.54 -5.32
CA SER A 69 13.42 0.37 -5.98
C SER A 69 14.34 0.75 -7.14
N LEU A 70 14.06 1.83 -7.86
CA LEU A 70 14.95 2.35 -8.92
C LEU A 70 16.26 2.87 -8.33
N PHE A 71 16.21 3.59 -7.20
CA PHE A 71 17.41 4.01 -6.47
C PHE A 71 18.23 2.80 -6.00
N GLY A 72 17.57 1.79 -5.43
CA GLY A 72 18.24 0.55 -5.02
C GLY A 72 18.87 -0.21 -6.19
N ALA A 73 18.18 -0.31 -7.32
CA ALA A 73 18.70 -0.94 -8.53
C ALA A 73 19.88 -0.17 -9.13
N CYS A 74 19.80 1.17 -9.15
CA CYS A 74 20.90 2.03 -9.56
C CYS A 74 22.15 1.81 -8.69
N GLY A 75 21.99 1.77 -7.36
CA GLY A 75 23.09 1.46 -6.44
C GLY A 75 23.69 0.08 -6.69
N LEU A 76 22.85 -0.95 -6.87
CA LEU A 76 23.30 -2.32 -7.13
C LEU A 76 24.06 -2.46 -8.46
N CYS A 77 23.68 -1.73 -9.50
CA CYS A 77 24.36 -1.76 -10.80
C CYS A 77 25.59 -0.84 -10.85
N ALA A 78 25.54 0.32 -10.19
CA ALA A 78 26.61 1.31 -10.21
C ALA A 78 27.83 0.86 -9.40
N VAL A 79 27.63 0.15 -8.27
CA VAL A 79 28.74 -0.30 -7.41
C VAL A 79 29.70 -1.24 -8.17
N PRO A 80 29.26 -2.34 -8.81
CA PRO A 80 30.15 -3.20 -9.59
C PRO A 80 30.81 -2.46 -10.76
N ALA A 81 30.07 -1.59 -11.46
CA ALA A 81 30.60 -0.82 -12.57
C ALA A 81 31.74 0.11 -12.13
N LEU A 82 31.57 0.83 -11.01
CA LEU A 82 32.59 1.72 -10.46
C LEU A 82 33.79 0.97 -9.85
N LEU A 83 33.59 -0.24 -9.31
CA LEU A 83 34.69 -1.10 -8.88
C LEU A 83 35.52 -1.61 -10.07
N SER A 84 34.87 -1.88 -11.22
CA SER A 84 35.56 -2.35 -12.42
C SER A 84 36.44 -1.29 -13.10
N THR A 85 36.13 -0.01 -12.95
CA THR A 85 36.91 1.09 -13.55
C THR A 85 38.11 1.51 -12.70
N GLY A 86 38.23 1.01 -11.46
CA GLY A 86 39.39 1.20 -10.59
C GLY A 86 39.68 2.64 -10.16
N GLN A 87 38.80 3.60 -10.48
CA GLN A 87 39.05 5.03 -10.22
C GLN A 87 38.73 5.51 -8.80
N PRO A 88 37.62 5.10 -8.15
CA PRO A 88 37.28 5.56 -6.81
C PRO A 88 37.77 4.60 -5.71
N SER A 89 37.96 5.12 -4.49
CA SER A 89 38.26 4.28 -3.33
C SER A 89 37.09 3.32 -3.05
N ILE A 90 37.40 2.03 -2.86
CA ILE A 90 36.42 0.95 -2.66
C ILE A 90 35.41 1.32 -1.56
N VAL A 91 35.89 1.90 -0.46
CA VAL A 91 35.07 2.31 0.69
C VAL A 91 34.02 3.37 0.29
N SER A 92 34.39 4.33 -0.55
CA SER A 92 33.48 5.38 -1.01
C SER A 92 32.36 4.81 -1.89
N VAL A 93 32.72 3.90 -2.81
CA VAL A 93 31.75 3.24 -3.70
C VAL A 93 30.75 2.40 -2.91
N VAL A 94 31.23 1.63 -1.93
CA VAL A 94 30.36 0.79 -1.08
C VAL A 94 29.44 1.65 -0.21
N LEU A 95 29.94 2.77 0.35
CA LEU A 95 29.13 3.70 1.12
C LEU A 95 28.04 4.37 0.26
N ALA A 96 28.40 4.79 -0.95
CA ALA A 96 27.45 5.36 -1.91
C ALA A 96 26.38 4.33 -2.33
N GLY A 97 26.78 3.08 -2.58
CA GLY A 97 25.86 1.99 -2.90
C GLY A 97 24.89 1.64 -1.79
N THR A 98 25.38 1.53 -0.56
CA THR A 98 24.55 1.21 0.62
C THR A 98 23.57 2.35 0.95
N SER A 99 24.00 3.61 0.81
CA SER A 99 23.10 4.76 1.00
C SER A 99 22.00 4.84 -0.06
N ALA A 100 22.25 4.39 -1.29
CA ALA A 100 21.22 4.28 -2.33
C ALA A 100 20.12 3.25 -1.99
N MET A 101 20.42 2.25 -1.15
CA MET A 101 19.43 1.25 -0.70
C MET A 101 18.60 1.71 0.51
N ALA A 102 19.07 2.70 1.27
CA ALA A 102 18.43 3.13 2.51
C ALA A 102 16.96 3.59 2.31
N PRO A 103 16.61 4.39 1.28
CA PRO A 103 15.21 4.76 1.02
C PRO A 103 14.32 3.54 0.72
N ALA A 104 14.82 2.56 -0.04
CA ALA A 104 14.07 1.36 -0.39
C ALA A 104 13.77 0.49 0.83
N LEU A 105 14.77 0.30 1.68
CA LEU A 105 14.64 -0.47 2.92
C LEU A 105 13.71 0.23 3.91
N PHE A 106 13.88 1.54 4.12
CA PHE A 106 13.05 2.32 5.04
C PHE A 106 11.59 2.33 4.61
N ILE A 107 11.32 2.65 3.33
CA ILE A 107 9.95 2.67 2.81
C ILE A 107 9.34 1.28 2.92
N HIS A 108 10.07 0.23 2.53
CA HIS A 108 9.55 -1.14 2.64
C HIS A 108 9.20 -1.50 4.09
N TRP A 109 10.09 -1.25 5.03
CA TRP A 109 9.86 -1.54 6.45
C TRP A 109 8.64 -0.80 6.99
N TYR A 110 8.53 0.51 6.70
CA TYR A 110 7.41 1.34 7.15
C TYR A 110 6.06 0.90 6.58
N THR A 111 6.03 0.46 5.33
CA THR A 111 4.79 0.19 4.58
C THR A 111 4.43 -1.28 4.47
N ARG A 112 5.27 -2.20 4.99
CA ARG A 112 5.15 -3.65 4.80
C ARG A 112 3.78 -4.21 5.20
N ASN A 113 3.21 -3.67 6.27
CA ASN A 113 1.98 -4.17 6.89
C ASN A 113 0.77 -3.28 6.59
N VAL A 114 0.93 -2.18 5.85
CA VAL A 114 -0.17 -1.25 5.56
C VAL A 114 -1.06 -1.87 4.48
N ALA A 115 -2.36 -1.97 4.79
CA ALA A 115 -3.35 -2.47 3.85
C ALA A 115 -3.64 -1.41 2.77
N THR A 116 -3.59 -1.81 1.50
CA THR A 116 -3.95 -0.94 0.38
C THR A 116 -5.44 -1.04 0.05
N LYS A 117 -6.02 -2.24 0.16
CA LYS A 117 -7.44 -2.49 -0.09
C LYS A 117 -7.99 -3.59 0.80
N LEU A 118 -9.29 -3.51 1.10
CA LEU A 118 -10.08 -4.61 1.67
C LEU A 118 -11.19 -4.97 0.68
N ILE A 119 -11.22 -6.23 0.31
CA ILE A 119 -12.19 -6.82 -0.59
C ILE A 119 -13.00 -7.83 0.23
N VAL A 120 -14.32 -7.80 0.07
CA VAL A 120 -15.22 -8.81 0.65
C VAL A 120 -15.80 -9.63 -0.50
N TYR A 121 -15.77 -10.95 -0.35
CA TYR A 121 -16.29 -11.88 -1.34
C TYR A 121 -17.80 -12.08 -1.16
N ASP A 122 -18.53 -10.98 -1.25
CA ASP A 122 -19.99 -10.90 -1.17
C ASP A 122 -20.53 -9.99 -2.28
N ASP A 123 -21.82 -10.17 -2.62
CA ASP A 123 -22.51 -9.29 -3.56
C ASP A 123 -22.70 -7.88 -2.99
N VAL A 124 -22.62 -6.86 -3.84
CA VAL A 124 -22.73 -5.45 -3.47
C VAL A 124 -24.05 -5.17 -2.75
N LYS A 125 -25.14 -5.81 -3.18
CA LYS A 125 -26.47 -5.66 -2.55
C LYS A 125 -26.44 -6.11 -1.08
N THR A 126 -25.76 -7.22 -0.79
CA THR A 126 -25.64 -7.74 0.57
C THR A 126 -24.75 -6.84 1.43
N VAL A 127 -23.66 -6.32 0.86
CA VAL A 127 -22.77 -5.37 1.54
C VAL A 127 -23.49 -4.07 1.87
N GLU A 128 -24.25 -3.50 0.94
CA GLU A 128 -25.04 -2.27 1.19
C GLU A 128 -26.17 -2.50 2.19
N GLN A 129 -26.83 -3.67 2.16
CA GLN A 129 -27.84 -4.02 3.16
C GLN A 129 -27.22 -4.14 4.56
N GLN A 130 -26.05 -4.77 4.68
CA GLN A 130 -25.30 -4.88 5.93
C GLN A 130 -24.67 -3.56 6.35
N ARG A 131 -24.37 -2.64 5.44
CA ARG A 131 -23.95 -1.28 5.78
C ARG A 131 -25.05 -0.53 6.53
N ARG A 132 -26.33 -0.79 6.21
CA ARG A 132 -27.48 -0.26 6.96
C ARG A 132 -27.69 -0.97 8.30
N ARG A 133 -27.25 -2.22 8.43
CA ARG A 133 -27.39 -3.06 9.64
C ARG A 133 -26.06 -3.70 10.04
N PRO A 134 -25.06 -2.91 10.49
CA PRO A 134 -23.70 -3.41 10.70
C PRO A 134 -23.58 -4.42 11.85
N ARG A 135 -24.60 -4.53 12.71
CA ARG A 135 -24.65 -5.50 13.82
C ARG A 135 -24.93 -6.94 13.37
N GLU A 136 -25.44 -7.14 12.15
CA GLU A 136 -25.81 -8.44 11.58
C GLU A 136 -24.67 -9.07 10.75
N ILE A 137 -23.47 -8.51 10.82
CA ILE A 137 -22.30 -9.00 10.08
C ILE A 137 -21.76 -10.28 10.72
N ASN A 138 -21.82 -11.37 9.97
CA ASN A 138 -21.35 -12.69 10.40
C ASN A 138 -19.82 -12.83 10.36
N ALA A 139 -19.26 -13.58 11.31
CA ALA A 139 -17.82 -13.89 11.37
C ALA A 139 -17.34 -14.85 10.27
N GLY A 140 -18.27 -15.59 9.63
CA GLY A 140 -17.99 -16.51 8.52
C GLY A 140 -17.84 -15.82 7.17
N LYS A 141 -17.35 -14.58 7.12
CA LYS A 141 -17.14 -13.84 5.86
C LYS A 141 -15.76 -14.14 5.29
N TRP A 142 -15.69 -14.34 3.98
CA TRP A 142 -14.44 -14.48 3.26
C TRP A 142 -13.96 -13.11 2.76
N ILE A 143 -12.74 -12.73 3.12
CA ILE A 143 -12.19 -11.40 2.83
C ILE A 143 -10.80 -11.50 2.20
N GLY A 144 -10.49 -10.53 1.35
CA GLY A 144 -9.19 -10.33 0.72
C GLY A 144 -8.56 -9.02 1.19
N ILE A 145 -7.38 -9.09 1.81
CA ILE A 145 -6.61 -7.91 2.21
C ILE A 145 -5.42 -7.75 1.27
N GLU A 146 -5.39 -6.65 0.54
CA GLU A 146 -4.30 -6.30 -0.37
C GLU A 146 -3.20 -5.55 0.37
N THR A 147 -1.95 -5.98 0.18
CA THR A 147 -0.75 -5.27 0.66
C THR A 147 0.26 -5.09 -0.47
N SER A 148 1.20 -4.16 -0.32
CA SER A 148 2.22 -3.92 -1.33
C SER A 148 3.54 -4.61 -0.99
N SER A 149 4.11 -5.32 -1.96
CA SER A 149 5.44 -5.96 -1.88
C SER A 149 6.57 -4.92 -1.92
N LEU A 150 7.83 -5.37 -1.93
CA LEU A 150 9.01 -4.49 -1.95
C LEU A 150 9.14 -3.72 -3.28
N LEU A 151 8.76 -4.33 -4.40
CA LEU A 151 8.77 -3.71 -5.74
C LEU A 151 7.46 -2.98 -6.08
N GLY A 152 6.61 -2.72 -5.08
CA GLY A 152 5.31 -2.08 -5.30
C GLY A 152 4.25 -2.96 -5.95
N ARG A 153 4.53 -4.25 -6.23
CA ARG A 153 3.49 -5.20 -6.68
C ARG A 153 2.46 -5.42 -5.57
N LEU A 154 1.19 -5.35 -5.90
CA LEU A 154 0.08 -5.60 -5.00
C LEU A 154 -0.11 -7.11 -4.82
N ARG A 155 -0.39 -7.55 -3.59
CA ARG A 155 -0.68 -8.95 -3.25
C ARG A 155 -1.91 -9.01 -2.37
N GLU A 156 -2.95 -9.67 -2.88
CA GLU A 156 -4.16 -9.99 -2.13
C GLU A 156 -3.92 -11.22 -1.26
N ASN A 157 -4.38 -11.19 -0.01
CA ASN A 157 -4.35 -12.31 0.91
C ASN A 157 -5.77 -12.62 1.36
N ASN A 158 -6.24 -13.80 0.99
CA ASN A 158 -7.59 -14.25 1.27
C ASN A 158 -7.63 -15.06 2.57
N MET A 159 -8.61 -14.79 3.42
CA MET A 159 -8.81 -15.49 4.68
C MET A 159 -10.24 -15.31 5.19
N TRP A 160 -10.62 -16.12 6.19
CA TRP A 160 -11.86 -15.88 6.92
C TRP A 160 -11.70 -14.69 7.86
N LEU A 161 -12.76 -13.90 7.99
CA LEU A 161 -12.83 -12.82 8.97
C LEU A 161 -12.63 -13.35 10.40
N SER A 162 -13.10 -14.58 10.65
CA SER A 162 -12.92 -15.28 11.91
C SER A 162 -11.46 -15.57 12.25
N ASP A 163 -10.54 -15.64 11.28
CA ASP A 163 -9.12 -15.93 11.53
C ASP A 163 -8.34 -14.70 12.04
N LEU A 164 -8.99 -13.53 12.07
CA LEU A 164 -8.37 -12.29 12.48
C LEU A 164 -8.60 -11.99 13.96
N THR A 165 -7.66 -11.24 14.50
CA THR A 165 -7.76 -10.57 15.80
C THR A 165 -7.52 -9.09 15.59
N THR A 166 -8.20 -8.23 16.34
CA THR A 166 -8.05 -6.78 16.21
C THR A 166 -7.39 -6.17 17.45
N THR A 167 -6.62 -5.12 17.21
CA THR A 167 -6.00 -4.26 18.21
C THR A 167 -6.19 -2.81 17.78
N HIS A 168 -6.74 -2.03 18.68
CA HIS A 168 -7.07 -0.62 18.47
C HIS A 168 -5.92 0.26 18.96
N GLY A 169 -5.35 1.05 18.07
CA GLY A 169 -4.41 2.12 18.41
C GLY A 169 -5.08 3.49 18.26
N ASP A 170 -4.35 4.54 18.62
CA ASP A 170 -4.85 5.92 18.56
C ASP A 170 -5.25 6.34 17.14
N LYS A 171 -4.36 6.08 16.16
CA LYS A 171 -4.54 6.48 14.75
C LYS A 171 -4.77 5.32 13.77
N VAL A 172 -4.55 4.08 14.22
CA VAL A 172 -4.56 2.89 13.37
C VAL A 172 -5.32 1.75 14.02
N ILE A 173 -6.00 0.95 13.18
CA ILE A 173 -6.58 -0.33 13.58
C ILE A 173 -5.72 -1.42 12.99
N THR A 174 -5.29 -2.36 13.83
CA THR A 174 -4.42 -3.45 13.41
C THR A 174 -5.18 -4.76 13.45
N TRP A 175 -5.34 -5.40 12.30
CA TRP A 175 -5.82 -6.78 12.21
C TRP A 175 -4.64 -7.74 12.10
N GLN A 176 -4.65 -8.78 12.90
CA GLN A 176 -3.58 -9.76 12.96
C GLN A 176 -4.16 -11.16 12.74
N SER A 177 -3.62 -11.83 11.72
CA SER A 177 -3.72 -13.26 11.50
C SER A 177 -2.51 -13.96 12.15
N SER A 178 -2.52 -15.28 12.24
CA SER A 178 -1.47 -16.08 12.88
C SER A 178 -0.05 -15.75 12.40
N LYS A 179 0.12 -15.39 11.12
CA LYS A 179 1.43 -15.12 10.50
C LYS A 179 1.63 -13.68 10.00
N ARG A 180 0.58 -12.85 10.00
CA ARG A 180 0.60 -11.54 9.31
C ARG A 180 -0.17 -10.48 10.06
N ARG A 181 0.30 -9.24 9.91
CA ARG A 181 -0.30 -8.04 10.46
C ARG A 181 -0.73 -7.13 9.32
N TYR A 182 -1.92 -6.56 9.47
CA TYR A 182 -2.55 -5.64 8.53
C TYR A 182 -2.92 -4.38 9.29
N VAL A 183 -2.41 -3.23 8.84
CA VAL A 183 -2.61 -1.93 9.46
C VAL A 183 -3.56 -1.13 8.58
N PHE A 184 -4.65 -0.68 9.18
CA PHE A 184 -5.68 0.14 8.58
C PHE A 184 -5.70 1.51 9.26
N GLU A 185 -6.05 2.54 8.50
CA GLU A 185 -6.23 3.88 9.06
C GLU A 185 -7.56 3.97 9.79
N ARG A 186 -7.50 4.40 11.07
CA ARG A 186 -8.68 4.43 11.95
C ARG A 186 -9.77 5.36 11.42
N ALA A 187 -9.40 6.55 10.94
CA ALA A 187 -10.35 7.52 10.41
C ALA A 187 -11.19 6.96 9.24
N VAL A 188 -10.57 6.15 8.37
CA VAL A 188 -11.26 5.54 7.23
C VAL A 188 -12.13 4.36 7.69
N MET A 189 -11.65 3.56 8.64
CA MET A 189 -12.40 2.44 9.21
C MET A 189 -13.65 2.90 9.98
N GLU A 190 -13.56 4.02 10.70
CA GLU A 190 -14.68 4.61 11.45
C GLU A 190 -15.66 5.39 10.57
N ALA A 191 -15.21 5.87 9.41
CA ALA A 191 -16.06 6.60 8.47
C ALA A 191 -17.10 5.72 7.74
N ASP A 192 -16.82 4.42 7.55
CA ASP A 192 -17.76 3.48 6.93
C ASP A 192 -18.41 2.57 8.00
N PRO A 193 -19.74 2.66 8.22
CA PRO A 193 -20.46 1.81 9.17
C PRO A 193 -20.24 0.30 8.94
N TYR A 194 -20.03 -0.11 7.69
CA TYR A 194 -19.79 -1.51 7.35
C TYR A 194 -18.41 -1.98 7.81
N LEU A 195 -17.36 -1.17 7.61
CA LEU A 195 -16.01 -1.47 8.10
C LEU A 195 -15.98 -1.52 9.63
N GLN A 196 -16.70 -0.60 10.27
CA GLN A 196 -16.87 -0.61 11.73
C GLN A 196 -17.56 -1.90 12.21
N GLY A 197 -18.59 -2.36 11.51
CA GLY A 197 -19.27 -3.62 11.83
C GLY A 197 -18.37 -4.85 11.67
N LEU A 198 -17.52 -4.89 10.62
CA LEU A 198 -16.50 -5.94 10.46
C LEU A 198 -15.51 -5.96 11.63
N ASP A 199 -14.99 -4.79 12.02
CA ASP A 199 -14.03 -4.70 13.12
C ASP A 199 -14.65 -5.07 14.48
N GLN A 200 -15.91 -4.67 14.73
CA GLN A 200 -16.65 -5.10 15.92
C GLN A 200 -16.87 -6.61 15.95
N CYS A 201 -17.14 -7.23 14.80
CA CYS A 201 -17.29 -8.68 14.69
C CYS A 201 -16.00 -9.41 15.10
N ILE A 202 -14.84 -8.93 14.62
CA ILE A 202 -13.53 -9.45 15.02
C ILE A 202 -13.28 -9.23 16.53
N SER A 203 -13.64 -8.05 17.05
CA SER A 203 -13.46 -7.68 18.47
C SER A 203 -14.24 -8.60 19.42
N ARG A 204 -15.52 -8.90 19.11
CA ARG A 204 -16.39 -9.75 19.94
C ARG A 204 -15.89 -11.19 20.08
N LYS A 205 -15.20 -11.70 19.07
CA LYS A 205 -14.58 -13.05 19.16
C LYS A 205 -13.50 -13.10 20.24
N LYS A 206 -12.74 -12.01 20.42
CA LYS A 206 -11.64 -11.95 21.38
C LYS A 206 -12.13 -12.00 22.84
N SER A 207 -13.29 -11.41 23.16
CA SER A 207 -13.86 -11.48 24.51
C SER A 207 -14.31 -12.89 24.87
N HIS A 208 -15.02 -13.58 23.96
CA HIS A 208 -15.50 -14.94 24.21
C HIS A 208 -14.39 -15.97 24.48
N VAL A 209 -13.23 -15.82 23.84
CA VAL A 209 -12.06 -16.70 24.07
C VAL A 209 -11.39 -16.42 25.42
N LYS A 210 -11.49 -15.20 25.93
CA LYS A 210 -10.87 -14.80 27.20
C LYS A 210 -11.68 -15.29 28.41
N ASP A 211 -13.00 -15.42 28.26
CA ASP A 211 -13.91 -15.89 29.32
C ASP A 211 -14.02 -17.42 29.41
N SER A 212 -13.42 -18.15 28.46
CA SER A 212 -13.44 -19.63 28.40
C SER A 212 -12.12 -20.29 28.85
N LYS A 213 -11.23 -19.53 29.47
CA LYS A 213 -9.96 -19.99 30.05
C LYS A 213 -9.88 -19.60 31.51
#